data_AF-A0A5J4Z0G2-F1
#
_entry.id   AF-A0A5J4Z0G2-F1
#
_cell.length_a   1.000
_cell.length_b   1.000
_cell.length_c   1.000
_cell.angle_alpha   90.00
_cell.angle_beta   90.00
_cell.angle_gamma   90.00
#
_symmetry.space_group_name_H-M   'P 1'
#
loop_
_entity.id
_entity.type
_entity.pdbx_description
1 polymer ?
#
loop_
_entity_poly.entity_id
_entity_poly.type
_entity_poly.pdbx_seq_one_letter_code
_entity_poly.pdbx_strand_id
1 'polypeptide(L)'
;MSNQYNSQRWRGGRGSGRHASHHYGNGGGGEDGYRNGGAAMHGRPQHGAANSHRGRALDSQEMVYEQAGGAKYVYYQDRTKKWAFQTSKEGADLLLELVKANEPLLAWNLSEIDKVESSSRHSRESVLEEGRRMYADKNSMKNEGVTWSIDEYGHLGLQAQYLRLKSFQRFTETWTMLERAQVAGVFAELEQSDEEAVDLSVRQPVRVASIGGGPAFELLAFQKFFARHFPHIQIEYRNLDLQPGWKTYSEMLGFPFRTWDINDANLHEACGWQDCRIDYVLISYVLIHVAKTPGVPQHEAVCESLCNYMKQDGVRAMLVCERSPRNRSMDMIEARGIQVLRLMSQRAGADERQTVWRLPPAKRDPEPLREAEAFRSTLFPNVPYEEYKDKDMHGQGKRGGNGGSFGDASHGGGGVYGTHGGQRGKSSRNS
;
A
#
# COMPACT_ATOMS: atom_id res chain seq x y z
N MET A 1 -10.73 39.63 -2.65
CA MET A 1 -10.60 39.54 -1.19
C MET A 1 -9.68 38.36 -0.89
N SER A 2 -8.45 38.66 -0.47
CA SER A 2 -7.34 37.71 -0.32
C SER A 2 -7.38 37.05 1.06
N ASN A 3 -7.62 35.74 1.11
CA ASN A 3 -7.48 34.97 2.34
C ASN A 3 -6.03 34.52 2.52
N GLN A 4 -5.39 35.06 3.58
CA GLN A 4 -4.08 34.66 4.05
C GLN A 4 -4.17 33.29 4.73
N TYR A 5 -3.35 32.34 4.25
CA TYR A 5 -3.17 31.04 4.88
C TYR A 5 -2.35 31.18 6.18
N ASN A 6 -2.93 30.72 7.29
CA ASN A 6 -2.29 30.69 8.59
C ASN A 6 -1.50 29.39 8.75
N SER A 7 -0.22 29.43 8.41
CA SER A 7 0.73 28.34 8.67
C SER A 7 1.15 28.37 10.15
N GLN A 8 0.59 27.50 10.99
CA GLN A 8 1.09 27.30 12.35
C GLN A 8 1.60 25.88 12.60
N ARG A 9 2.93 25.78 12.47
CA ARG A 9 3.90 25.15 13.40
C ARG A 9 3.49 23.83 14.07
N TRP A 10 4.03 22.74 13.53
CA TRP A 10 4.43 21.56 14.27
C TRP A 10 5.44 21.92 15.37
N ARG A 11 5.10 21.72 16.64
CA ARG A 11 6.05 21.69 17.76
C ARG A 11 5.93 20.36 18.48
N GLY A 12 6.94 19.52 18.32
CA GLY A 12 7.09 18.25 19.03
C GLY A 12 7.36 18.46 20.52
N GLY A 13 6.49 17.93 21.36
CA GLY A 13 6.71 17.81 22.80
C GLY A 13 7.39 16.48 23.13
N ARG A 14 8.61 16.55 23.69
CA ARG A 14 9.32 15.41 24.28
C ARG A 14 8.70 15.09 25.64
N GLY A 15 8.16 13.89 25.79
CA GLY A 15 7.73 13.32 27.07
C GLY A 15 8.55 12.08 27.41
N SER A 16 9.42 12.20 28.41
CA SER A 16 10.16 11.11 29.03
C SER A 16 9.25 10.31 29.97
N GLY A 17 9.08 9.00 29.74
CA GLY A 17 8.33 8.09 30.61
C GLY A 17 9.04 6.75 30.74
N ARG A 18 9.30 6.34 31.98
CA ARG A 18 10.12 5.19 32.38
C ARG A 18 9.44 3.85 32.07
N HIS A 19 10.23 2.89 31.57
CA HIS A 19 9.84 1.49 31.41
C HIS A 19 9.77 0.77 32.76
N ALA A 20 8.65 0.07 33.02
CA ALA A 20 8.54 -1.00 34.00
C ALA A 20 8.23 -2.31 33.26
N SER A 21 9.10 -3.29 33.44
CA SER A 21 9.05 -4.63 32.84
C SER A 21 8.24 -5.58 33.72
N HIS A 22 7.24 -6.26 33.15
CA HIS A 22 6.63 -7.44 33.76
C HIS A 22 6.89 -8.69 32.93
N HIS A 23 7.49 -9.67 33.60
CA HIS A 23 7.63 -11.06 33.21
C HIS A 23 6.27 -11.75 33.13
N TYR A 24 6.04 -12.53 32.07
CA TYR A 24 5.26 -13.77 32.15
C TYR A 24 5.92 -14.84 31.28
N GLY A 25 6.17 -15.99 31.89
CA GLY A 25 6.60 -17.21 31.23
C GLY A 25 5.45 -18.22 31.12
N ASN A 26 5.52 -19.05 30.09
CA ASN A 26 4.95 -20.41 29.96
C ASN A 26 5.43 -20.95 28.59
N GLY A 27 5.86 -22.19 28.36
CA GLY A 27 5.76 -23.42 29.13
C GLY A 27 4.92 -24.46 28.35
N GLY A 28 5.57 -25.46 27.73
CA GLY A 28 4.99 -26.70 27.15
C GLY A 28 4.36 -26.54 25.75
N GLY A 29 4.55 -27.40 24.75
CA GLY A 29 4.90 -28.83 24.70
C GLY A 29 3.77 -29.56 23.94
N GLY A 30 4.08 -30.28 22.86
CA GLY A 30 3.09 -31.13 22.17
C GLY A 30 3.37 -31.37 20.68
N GLU A 31 3.96 -32.53 20.39
CA GLU A 31 4.04 -33.18 19.08
C GLU A 31 2.65 -33.63 18.61
N ASP A 32 2.37 -33.58 17.30
CA ASP A 32 2.02 -34.78 16.52
C ASP A 32 1.84 -34.46 15.04
N GLY A 33 2.35 -35.37 14.21
CA GLY A 33 2.53 -35.19 12.78
C GLY A 33 1.35 -35.58 11.92
N TYR A 34 1.29 -35.00 10.72
CA TYR A 34 0.68 -35.60 9.55
C TYR A 34 1.53 -35.32 8.32
N ARG A 35 1.88 -36.39 7.60
CA ARG A 35 2.67 -36.40 6.37
C ARG A 35 1.76 -36.33 5.15
N ASN A 36 2.15 -35.42 4.24
CA ASN A 36 2.15 -35.48 2.77
C ASN A 36 0.86 -35.68 1.96
N GLY A 37 0.67 -34.73 1.03
CA GLY A 37 0.07 -34.98 -0.29
C GLY A 37 -0.15 -33.71 -1.13
N GLY A 38 0.78 -33.39 -2.05
CA GLY A 38 0.39 -32.84 -3.36
C GLY A 38 0.80 -31.41 -3.75
N ALA A 39 1.74 -31.35 -4.71
CA ALA A 39 1.91 -30.34 -5.77
C ALA A 39 2.39 -28.92 -5.40
N ALA A 40 3.70 -28.78 -5.20
CA ALA A 40 4.42 -27.51 -5.24
C ALA A 40 4.67 -27.05 -6.70
N MET A 41 4.02 -25.96 -7.13
CA MET A 41 4.51 -25.10 -8.20
C MET A 41 5.35 -23.97 -7.56
N HIS A 42 6.65 -24.18 -7.41
CA HIS A 42 7.58 -23.12 -6.99
C HIS A 42 8.51 -22.75 -8.14
N GLY A 43 8.24 -21.61 -8.78
CA GLY A 43 9.22 -20.91 -9.59
C GLY A 43 10.20 -20.18 -8.69
N ARG A 44 11.48 -20.57 -8.72
CA ARG A 44 12.60 -19.85 -8.09
C ARG A 44 12.78 -18.47 -8.74
N PRO A 45 12.97 -17.38 -7.98
CA PRO A 45 13.64 -16.18 -8.49
C PRO A 45 15.16 -16.39 -8.39
N GLN A 46 15.85 -16.42 -9.54
CA GLN A 46 17.31 -16.35 -9.55
C GLN A 46 17.76 -14.90 -9.35
N HIS A 47 18.62 -14.68 -8.36
CA HIS A 47 19.29 -13.40 -8.13
C HIS A 47 20.49 -13.23 -9.08
N GLY A 48 20.55 -12.08 -9.75
CA GLY A 48 21.80 -11.49 -10.23
C GLY A 48 22.31 -11.96 -11.59
N ALA A 49 21.73 -11.46 -12.68
CA ALA A 49 22.42 -11.26 -13.96
C ALA A 49 21.68 -10.21 -14.81
N ALA A 50 22.44 -9.36 -15.49
CA ALA A 50 21.96 -8.24 -16.29
C ALA A 50 21.13 -8.69 -17.53
N ASN A 51 19.98 -8.03 -17.72
CA ASN A 51 19.19 -7.82 -18.96
C ASN A 51 18.86 -8.96 -19.95
N SER A 52 19.40 -10.18 -19.87
CA SER A 52 19.16 -11.24 -20.87
C SER A 52 17.92 -12.12 -20.63
N HIS A 53 17.18 -11.92 -19.52
CA HIS A 53 16.05 -12.76 -19.13
C HIS A 53 14.68 -12.06 -19.22
N ARG A 54 14.63 -10.82 -19.72
CA ARG A 54 13.42 -10.01 -19.60
C ARG A 54 12.38 -10.23 -20.70
N GLY A 55 12.69 -10.97 -21.76
CA GLY A 55 11.79 -11.10 -22.90
C GLY A 55 11.66 -9.78 -23.67
N ARG A 56 10.62 -9.63 -24.48
CA ARG A 56 10.36 -8.41 -25.28
C ARG A 56 9.62 -7.39 -24.43
N ALA A 57 10.19 -6.20 -24.24
CA ALA A 57 9.49 -5.08 -23.61
C ALA A 57 8.27 -4.68 -24.45
N LEU A 58 7.14 -4.44 -23.80
CA LEU A 58 5.87 -4.09 -24.44
C LEU A 58 5.53 -2.60 -24.31
N ASP A 59 6.28 -1.87 -23.48
CA ASP A 59 6.01 -0.47 -23.18
C ASP A 59 7.29 0.38 -23.17
N SER A 60 7.10 1.69 -23.32
CA SER A 60 8.18 2.69 -23.39
C SER A 60 8.93 2.87 -22.06
N GLN A 61 8.32 2.50 -20.93
CA GLN A 61 8.94 2.57 -19.60
C GLN A 61 9.67 1.27 -19.23
N GLU A 62 9.60 0.25 -20.11
CA GLU A 62 10.16 -1.08 -19.93
C GLU A 62 9.72 -1.72 -18.59
N MET A 63 8.44 -1.56 -18.24
CA MET A 63 7.85 -2.07 -17.02
C MET A 63 7.02 -3.33 -17.24
N VAL A 64 6.66 -3.65 -18.48
CA VAL A 64 5.85 -4.79 -18.93
C VAL A 64 6.58 -5.53 -20.04
N TYR A 65 6.64 -6.85 -19.94
CA TYR A 65 7.35 -7.71 -20.87
C TYR A 65 6.56 -8.94 -21.24
N GLU A 66 6.72 -9.36 -22.49
CA GLU A 66 6.31 -10.66 -23.00
C GLU A 66 7.52 -11.61 -22.97
N GLN A 67 7.39 -12.73 -22.26
CA GLN A 67 8.43 -13.75 -22.19
C GLN A 67 8.46 -14.62 -23.46
N ALA A 68 9.60 -15.23 -23.74
CA ALA A 68 9.81 -16.07 -24.93
C ALA A 68 8.71 -17.15 -25.05
N GLY A 69 8.04 -17.18 -26.21
CA GLY A 69 6.92 -18.08 -26.49
C GLY A 69 5.52 -17.50 -26.27
N GLY A 70 5.38 -16.21 -25.91
CA GLY A 70 4.10 -15.47 -25.91
C GLY A 70 3.07 -15.87 -24.83
N ALA A 71 3.40 -16.88 -24.01
CA ALA A 71 2.49 -17.48 -23.04
C ALA A 71 2.58 -16.89 -21.62
N LYS A 72 3.59 -16.03 -21.35
CA LYS A 72 3.82 -15.47 -20.01
C LYS A 72 4.15 -13.99 -20.09
N TYR A 73 3.51 -13.21 -19.22
CA TYR A 73 3.69 -11.77 -19.11
C TYR A 73 4.27 -11.43 -17.75
N VAL A 74 5.26 -10.53 -17.75
CA VAL A 74 5.97 -10.11 -16.55
C VAL A 74 5.91 -8.60 -16.45
N TYR A 75 5.68 -8.08 -15.25
CA TYR A 75 5.75 -6.66 -14.99
C TYR A 75 6.50 -6.34 -13.71
N TYR A 76 6.86 -5.08 -13.55
CA TYR A 76 7.60 -4.57 -12.40
C TYR A 76 6.87 -3.39 -11.77
N GLN A 77 7.15 -3.13 -10.50
CA GLN A 77 6.59 -2.01 -9.74
C GLN A 77 7.68 -1.27 -8.92
N ASP A 78 8.92 -1.71 -9.05
CA ASP A 78 10.05 -1.19 -8.30
C ASP A 78 11.12 -0.62 -9.23
N ARG A 79 11.83 0.40 -8.73
CA ARG A 79 12.84 1.15 -9.49
C ARG A 79 13.94 0.27 -10.07
N THR A 80 14.35 -0.75 -9.32
CA THR A 80 15.46 -1.63 -9.68
C THR A 80 15.03 -2.84 -10.52
N LYS A 81 13.72 -2.96 -10.77
CA LYS A 81 13.09 -4.14 -11.41
C LYS A 81 13.59 -5.43 -10.73
N LYS A 82 13.71 -5.40 -9.39
CA LYS A 82 14.19 -6.49 -8.57
C LYS A 82 13.12 -7.58 -8.44
N TRP A 83 11.86 -7.18 -8.42
CA TRP A 83 10.73 -8.08 -8.18
C TRP A 83 9.87 -8.18 -9.44
N ALA A 84 10.02 -9.29 -10.14
CA ALA A 84 9.20 -9.63 -11.30
C ALA A 84 7.86 -10.21 -10.83
N PHE A 85 6.76 -9.62 -11.31
CA PHE A 85 5.41 -10.11 -11.09
C PHE A 85 4.88 -10.75 -12.37
N GLN A 86 4.22 -11.89 -12.25
CA GLN A 86 3.59 -12.55 -13.39
C GLN A 86 2.12 -12.16 -13.48
N THR A 87 1.63 -12.02 -14.70
CA THR A 87 0.20 -11.78 -14.98
C THR A 87 -0.22 -12.51 -16.26
N SER A 88 -1.52 -12.55 -16.51
CA SER A 88 -2.09 -13.08 -17.75
C SER A 88 -1.91 -12.08 -18.91
N LYS A 89 -2.23 -12.50 -20.14
CA LYS A 89 -2.29 -11.58 -21.28
C LYS A 89 -3.21 -10.39 -21.01
N GLU A 90 -4.35 -10.67 -20.40
CA GLU A 90 -5.36 -9.67 -20.06
C GLU A 90 -4.84 -8.65 -19.04
N GLY A 91 -4.14 -9.10 -18.00
CA GLY A 91 -3.50 -8.18 -17.05
C GLY A 91 -2.40 -7.36 -17.72
N ALA A 92 -1.65 -7.93 -18.67
CA ALA A 92 -0.68 -7.15 -19.45
C ALA A 92 -1.36 -6.09 -20.33
N ASP A 93 -2.48 -6.41 -20.98
CA ASP A 93 -3.25 -5.45 -21.78
C ASP A 93 -3.73 -4.27 -20.92
N LEU A 94 -4.24 -4.54 -19.70
CA LEU A 94 -4.60 -3.49 -18.72
C LEU A 94 -3.41 -2.61 -18.31
N LEU A 95 -2.23 -3.21 -18.10
CA LEU A 95 -1.01 -2.45 -17.79
C LEU A 95 -0.55 -1.59 -18.97
N LEU A 96 -0.74 -2.04 -20.21
CA LEU A 96 -0.45 -1.23 -21.39
C LEU A 96 -1.43 -0.06 -21.54
N GLU A 97 -2.70 -0.25 -21.19
CA GLU A 97 -3.65 0.87 -21.09
C GLU A 97 -3.27 1.87 -19.99
N LEU A 98 -2.78 1.40 -18.84
CA LEU A 98 -2.23 2.27 -17.80
C LEU A 98 -1.04 3.07 -18.32
N VAL A 99 -0.11 2.43 -19.04
CA VAL A 99 1.04 3.15 -19.64
C VAL A 99 0.55 4.23 -20.59
N LYS A 100 -0.37 3.90 -21.51
CA LYS A 100 -0.94 4.88 -22.45
C LYS A 100 -1.60 6.06 -21.74
N ALA A 101 -2.31 5.80 -20.63
CA ALA A 101 -2.92 6.86 -19.83
C ALA A 101 -1.87 7.71 -19.09
N ASN A 102 -0.73 7.13 -18.71
CA ASN A 102 0.32 7.79 -17.92
C ASN A 102 1.35 8.56 -18.79
N GLU A 103 1.55 8.17 -20.04
CA GLU A 103 2.43 8.85 -21.00
C GLU A 103 2.17 10.36 -21.12
N PRO A 104 0.93 10.85 -21.33
CA PRO A 104 0.67 12.29 -21.41
C PRO A 104 0.92 13.00 -20.08
N LEU A 105 0.69 12.36 -18.94
CA LEU A 105 0.98 12.92 -17.60
C LEU A 105 2.48 13.13 -17.42
N LEU A 106 3.29 12.14 -17.80
CA LEU A 106 4.75 12.24 -17.76
C LEU A 106 5.26 13.30 -18.73
N ALA A 107 4.74 13.34 -19.96
CA ALA A 107 5.11 14.35 -20.94
C ALA A 107 4.81 15.77 -20.42
N TRP A 108 3.64 15.97 -19.81
CA TRP A 108 3.29 17.24 -19.18
C TRP A 108 4.25 17.60 -18.04
N ASN A 109 4.48 16.68 -17.08
CA ASN A 109 5.42 16.90 -15.97
C ASN A 109 6.81 17.31 -16.47
N LEU A 110 7.33 16.61 -17.47
CA LEU A 110 8.63 16.89 -18.05
C LEU A 110 8.65 18.28 -18.72
N SER A 111 7.56 18.69 -19.38
CA SER A 111 7.45 20.03 -19.94
C SER A 111 7.42 21.13 -18.88
N GLU A 112 6.84 20.86 -17.70
CA GLU A 112 6.86 21.81 -16.57
C GLU A 112 8.27 21.93 -15.98
N ILE A 113 9.02 20.83 -15.93
CA ILE A 113 10.43 20.86 -15.53
C ILE A 113 11.25 21.73 -16.51
N ASP A 114 11.03 21.56 -17.82
CA ASP A 114 11.71 22.35 -18.85
C ASP A 114 11.40 23.86 -18.73
N LYS A 115 10.17 24.21 -18.34
CA LYS A 115 9.80 25.61 -18.05
C LYS A 115 10.54 26.16 -16.83
N VAL A 116 10.64 25.37 -15.75
CA VAL A 116 11.40 25.78 -14.56
C VAL A 116 12.89 25.94 -14.87
N GLU A 117 13.47 25.06 -15.71
CA GLU A 117 14.84 25.20 -16.21
C GLU A 117 15.03 26.52 -16.95
N SER A 118 14.11 26.90 -17.85
CA SER A 118 14.22 28.18 -18.58
C SER A 118 14.22 29.42 -17.67
N SER A 119 13.74 29.28 -16.43
CA SER A 119 13.62 30.34 -15.43
C SER A 119 14.64 30.25 -14.27
N SER A 120 15.46 29.20 -14.21
CA SER A 120 16.37 28.92 -13.10
C SER A 120 17.74 28.41 -13.59
N ARG A 121 18.74 28.35 -12.71
CA ARG A 121 20.05 27.73 -13.06
C ARG A 121 20.05 26.21 -12.99
N HIS A 122 18.89 25.57 -12.78
CA HIS A 122 18.79 24.13 -12.59
C HIS A 122 18.46 23.48 -13.93
N SER A 123 19.31 22.57 -14.39
CA SER A 123 19.00 21.75 -15.57
C SER A 123 17.89 20.76 -15.26
N ARG A 124 17.14 20.32 -16.28
CA ARG A 124 16.16 19.23 -16.17
C ARG A 124 16.69 18.01 -15.42
N GLU A 125 17.91 17.58 -15.74
CA GLU A 125 18.53 16.41 -15.09
C GLU A 125 18.73 16.64 -13.58
N SER A 126 19.08 17.86 -13.17
CA SER A 126 19.23 18.20 -11.75
C SER A 126 17.91 18.05 -10.99
N VAL A 127 16.79 18.53 -11.57
CA VAL A 127 15.46 18.43 -10.96
C VAL A 127 15.01 16.96 -10.87
N LEU A 128 15.26 16.18 -11.93
CA LEU A 128 14.94 14.75 -11.93
C LEU A 128 15.79 13.97 -10.91
N GLU A 129 17.07 14.28 -10.78
CA GLU A 129 17.95 13.65 -9.80
C GLU A 129 17.55 13.97 -8.36
N GLU A 130 17.21 15.23 -8.10
CA GLU A 130 16.67 15.64 -6.81
C GLU A 130 15.40 14.86 -6.46
N GLY A 131 14.49 14.71 -7.43
CA GLY A 131 13.30 13.88 -7.29
C GLY A 131 13.60 12.40 -7.00
N ARG A 132 14.58 11.82 -7.71
CA ARG A 132 15.05 10.44 -7.46
C ARG A 132 15.58 10.29 -6.04
N ARG A 133 16.34 11.26 -5.55
CA ARG A 133 16.88 11.29 -4.19
C ARG A 133 15.78 11.42 -3.15
N MET A 134 14.84 12.36 -3.30
CA MET A 134 13.69 12.50 -2.39
C MET A 134 12.87 11.21 -2.29
N TYR A 135 12.61 10.56 -3.43
CA TYR A 135 11.89 9.28 -3.46
C TYR A 135 12.65 8.15 -2.76
N ALA A 136 13.99 8.12 -2.88
CA ALA A 136 14.84 7.10 -2.31
C ALA A 136 15.04 7.27 -0.79
N ASP A 137 15.41 8.48 -0.38
CA ASP A 137 15.90 8.75 0.97
C ASP A 137 14.76 8.88 1.98
N LYS A 138 13.59 9.37 1.53
CA LYS A 138 12.36 9.58 2.33
C LYS A 138 12.68 10.25 3.66
N ASN A 139 13.39 11.37 3.60
CA ASN A 139 13.96 12.01 4.79
C ASN A 139 12.88 12.44 5.80
N SER A 140 11.73 12.94 5.34
CA SER A 140 10.59 13.23 6.22
C SER A 140 10.07 12.01 6.98
N MET A 141 10.23 10.79 6.49
CA MET A 141 9.80 9.60 7.22
C MET A 141 10.60 9.42 8.51
N LYS A 142 11.89 9.77 8.47
CA LYS A 142 12.79 9.67 9.63
C LYS A 142 12.56 10.81 10.63
N ASN A 143 12.20 12.00 10.13
CA ASN A 143 12.19 13.23 10.93
C ASN A 143 10.80 13.64 11.41
N GLU A 144 9.76 13.37 10.61
CA GLU A 144 8.40 13.90 10.78
C GLU A 144 7.34 12.78 10.82
N GLY A 145 7.72 11.55 10.46
CA GLY A 145 6.81 10.40 10.46
C GLY A 145 5.80 10.39 9.31
N VAL A 146 5.99 11.24 8.29
CA VAL A 146 5.28 11.25 7.00
C VAL A 146 6.22 10.81 5.89
N THR A 147 5.73 10.18 4.81
CA THR A 147 6.63 9.66 3.77
C THR A 147 7.43 10.76 3.08
N TRP A 148 6.76 11.88 2.79
CA TRP A 148 7.32 13.10 2.22
C TRP A 148 6.61 14.30 2.85
N SER A 149 7.32 15.41 3.04
CA SER A 149 6.67 16.68 3.40
C SER A 149 5.75 17.15 2.26
N ILE A 150 4.90 18.15 2.52
CA ILE A 150 4.04 18.73 1.49
C ILE A 150 4.86 19.26 0.32
N ASP A 151 5.96 19.96 0.60
CA ASP A 151 6.85 20.54 -0.41
C ASP A 151 7.57 19.44 -1.21
N GLU A 152 8.09 18.41 -0.55
CA GLU A 152 8.69 17.25 -1.22
C GLU A 152 7.67 16.55 -2.14
N TYR A 153 6.43 16.36 -1.66
CA TYR A 153 5.37 15.69 -2.42
C TYR A 153 4.90 16.52 -3.62
N GLY A 154 5.08 17.84 -3.59
CA GLY A 154 4.82 18.76 -4.71
C GLY A 154 5.99 18.93 -5.68
N HIS A 155 7.17 18.39 -5.37
CA HIS A 155 8.36 18.59 -6.20
C HIS A 155 8.24 17.86 -7.55
N LEU A 156 8.36 18.59 -8.67
CA LEU A 156 8.15 18.06 -10.02
C LEU A 156 8.98 16.80 -10.33
N GLY A 157 10.25 16.77 -9.90
CA GLY A 157 11.10 15.60 -10.09
C GLY A 157 10.64 14.38 -9.28
N LEU A 158 10.09 14.58 -8.07
CA LEU A 158 9.50 13.49 -7.28
C LEU A 158 8.21 13.02 -7.95
N GLN A 159 7.40 13.96 -8.45
CA GLN A 159 6.18 13.61 -9.17
C GLN A 159 6.47 12.76 -10.41
N ALA A 160 7.54 13.05 -11.15
CA ALA A 160 8.00 12.20 -12.26
C ALA A 160 8.27 10.75 -11.81
N GLN A 161 8.96 10.57 -10.67
CA GLN A 161 9.22 9.24 -10.12
C GLN A 161 7.94 8.55 -9.64
N TYR A 162 7.03 9.30 -9.02
CA TYR A 162 5.75 8.80 -8.55
C TYR A 162 4.92 8.29 -9.74
N LEU A 163 4.77 9.09 -10.80
CA LEU A 163 4.06 8.70 -12.02
C LEU A 163 4.65 7.43 -12.66
N ARG A 164 5.97 7.24 -12.65
CA ARG A 164 6.60 6.03 -13.22
C ARG A 164 6.41 4.78 -12.37
N LEU A 165 6.55 4.89 -11.06
CA LEU A 165 6.61 3.72 -10.17
C LEU A 165 5.29 3.43 -9.48
N LYS A 166 4.64 4.48 -8.95
CA LYS A 166 3.41 4.33 -8.18
C LYS A 166 2.19 4.14 -9.05
N SER A 167 2.20 4.52 -10.33
CA SER A 167 1.13 4.18 -11.26
C SER A 167 0.85 2.68 -11.28
N PHE A 168 1.89 1.87 -11.54
CA PHE A 168 1.79 0.40 -11.53
C PHE A 168 1.35 -0.13 -10.18
N GLN A 169 1.99 0.33 -9.09
CA GLN A 169 1.66 -0.17 -7.76
C GLN A 169 0.20 0.11 -7.39
N ARG A 170 -0.23 1.37 -7.47
CA ARG A 170 -1.57 1.83 -7.09
C ARG A 170 -2.64 1.14 -7.94
N PHE A 171 -2.43 1.13 -9.26
CA PHE A 171 -3.38 0.55 -10.19
C PHE A 171 -3.63 -0.93 -9.90
N THR A 172 -2.57 -1.74 -9.82
CA THR A 172 -2.74 -3.18 -9.63
C THR A 172 -3.25 -3.53 -8.25
N GLU A 173 -2.79 -2.84 -7.19
CA GLU A 173 -3.23 -3.15 -5.84
C GLU A 173 -4.71 -2.81 -5.66
N THR A 174 -5.16 -1.68 -6.22
CA THR A 174 -6.58 -1.34 -6.26
C THR A 174 -7.37 -2.33 -7.10
N TRP A 175 -6.91 -2.71 -8.29
CA TRP A 175 -7.58 -3.72 -9.11
C TRP A 175 -7.81 -5.03 -8.34
N THR A 176 -6.75 -5.57 -7.74
CA THR A 176 -6.82 -6.80 -6.95
C THR A 176 -7.73 -6.65 -5.73
N MET A 177 -7.75 -5.48 -5.09
CA MET A 177 -8.68 -5.18 -4.00
C MET A 177 -10.13 -5.22 -4.47
N LEU A 178 -10.43 -4.71 -5.67
CA LEU A 178 -11.77 -4.71 -6.26
C LEU A 178 -12.23 -6.12 -6.64
N GLU A 179 -11.35 -6.95 -7.21
CA GLU A 179 -11.64 -8.38 -7.47
C GLU A 179 -12.08 -9.08 -6.18
N ARG A 180 -11.33 -8.86 -5.09
CA ARG A 180 -11.65 -9.46 -3.78
C ARG A 180 -12.91 -8.87 -3.16
N ALA A 181 -13.13 -7.57 -3.29
CA ALA A 181 -14.33 -6.91 -2.81
C ALA A 181 -15.58 -7.42 -3.53
N GLN A 182 -15.50 -7.63 -4.86
CA GLN A 182 -16.57 -8.23 -5.64
C GLN A 182 -16.88 -9.64 -5.14
N VAL A 183 -15.86 -10.50 -5.01
CA VAL A 183 -16.01 -11.86 -4.47
C VAL A 183 -16.61 -11.84 -3.06
N ALA A 184 -16.25 -10.86 -2.22
CA ALA A 184 -16.82 -10.65 -0.89
C ALA A 184 -18.24 -10.04 -0.90
N GLY A 185 -18.87 -9.88 -2.07
CA GLY A 185 -20.24 -9.38 -2.19
C GLY A 185 -20.38 -7.89 -1.87
N VAL A 186 -19.30 -7.11 -1.88
CA VAL A 186 -19.34 -5.65 -1.61
C VAL A 186 -20.18 -4.91 -2.66
N PHE A 187 -20.26 -5.46 -3.87
CA PHE A 187 -21.01 -4.91 -4.99
C PHE A 187 -22.33 -5.64 -5.27
N ALA A 188 -22.78 -6.57 -4.41
CA ALA A 188 -23.94 -7.43 -4.68
C ALA A 188 -25.26 -6.66 -4.91
N GLU A 189 -25.43 -5.47 -4.30
CA GLU A 189 -26.59 -4.61 -4.56
C GLU A 189 -26.61 -4.00 -5.97
N LEU A 190 -25.45 -3.91 -6.63
CA LEU A 190 -25.34 -3.45 -8.01
C LEU A 190 -25.64 -4.58 -8.99
N GLU A 191 -25.42 -5.84 -8.61
CA GLU A 191 -25.72 -7.01 -9.44
C GLU A 191 -27.24 -7.31 -9.48
N GLN A 192 -27.94 -7.20 -8.34
CA GLN A 192 -29.38 -7.51 -8.26
C GLN A 192 -30.27 -6.55 -9.04
N SER A 193 -29.80 -5.32 -9.22
CA SER A 193 -30.52 -4.28 -9.95
C SER A 193 -30.52 -4.45 -11.47
N ASP A 194 -29.83 -5.46 -12.00
CA ASP A 194 -29.90 -5.83 -13.42
C ASP A 194 -31.14 -6.68 -13.75
N GLU A 195 -31.73 -7.36 -12.76
CA GLU A 195 -32.84 -8.29 -12.98
C GLU A 195 -34.22 -7.61 -12.89
N GLU A 196 -34.36 -6.56 -12.07
CA GLU A 196 -35.56 -5.73 -12.03
C GLU A 196 -35.37 -4.54 -12.97
N ALA A 197 -36.03 -4.60 -14.14
CA ALA A 197 -36.02 -3.59 -15.19
C ALA A 197 -36.57 -2.22 -14.73
N VAL A 198 -35.89 -1.57 -13.80
CA VAL A 198 -36.01 -0.15 -13.52
C VAL A 198 -35.33 0.57 -14.67
N ASP A 199 -36.07 1.46 -15.32
CA ASP A 199 -35.56 2.33 -16.37
C ASP A 199 -34.17 2.89 -15.99
N LEU A 200 -33.13 2.39 -16.68
CA LEU A 200 -31.74 2.75 -16.39
C LEU A 200 -31.52 4.27 -16.55
N SER A 201 -32.41 4.99 -17.23
CA SER A 201 -32.37 6.45 -17.35
C SER A 201 -32.75 7.20 -16.06
N VAL A 202 -33.32 6.52 -15.06
CA VAL A 202 -33.76 7.09 -13.77
C VAL A 202 -32.77 6.79 -12.64
N ARG A 203 -31.76 5.94 -12.88
CA ARG A 203 -30.85 5.50 -11.83
C ARG A 203 -29.80 6.56 -11.53
N GLN A 204 -29.70 6.98 -10.27
CA GLN A 204 -28.63 7.87 -9.85
C GLN A 204 -27.26 7.23 -10.05
N PRO A 205 -26.24 8.00 -10.46
CA PRO A 205 -24.89 7.48 -10.62
C PRO A 205 -24.31 7.03 -9.28
N VAL A 206 -23.46 6.00 -9.33
CA VAL A 206 -22.67 5.55 -8.19
C VAL A 206 -21.59 6.59 -7.91
N ARG A 207 -21.50 7.08 -6.68
CA ARG A 207 -20.55 8.13 -6.30
C ARG A 207 -19.33 7.56 -5.60
N VAL A 208 -18.15 7.85 -6.13
CA VAL A 208 -16.88 7.29 -5.67
C VAL A 208 -15.88 8.40 -5.36
N ALA A 209 -15.44 8.46 -4.12
CA ALA A 209 -14.37 9.37 -3.69
C ALA A 209 -13.05 8.61 -3.49
N SER A 210 -11.91 9.23 -3.80
CA SER A 210 -10.59 8.74 -3.40
C SER A 210 -9.95 9.73 -2.43
N ILE A 211 -9.47 9.24 -1.28
CA ILE A 211 -8.75 10.01 -0.26
C ILE A 211 -7.26 9.64 -0.30
N GLY A 212 -6.41 10.66 -0.44
CA GLY A 212 -4.97 10.49 -0.64
C GLY A 212 -4.66 9.98 -2.05
N GLY A 213 -5.44 10.41 -3.04
CA GLY A 213 -5.41 9.80 -4.36
C GLY A 213 -4.26 10.26 -5.26
N GLY A 214 -3.57 11.35 -4.92
CA GLY A 214 -2.50 11.92 -5.75
C GLY A 214 -2.96 12.06 -7.21
N PRO A 215 -2.29 11.41 -8.19
CA PRO A 215 -2.74 11.40 -9.59
C PRO A 215 -4.06 10.70 -9.91
N ALA A 216 -4.71 9.99 -8.96
CA ALA A 216 -5.92 9.18 -9.16
C ALA A 216 -5.76 7.83 -9.92
N PHE A 217 -4.64 7.13 -9.73
CA PHE A 217 -4.45 5.81 -10.34
C PHE A 217 -5.39 4.72 -9.76
N GLU A 218 -5.81 4.86 -8.51
CA GLU A 218 -6.83 3.99 -7.90
C GLU A 218 -8.23 4.25 -8.49
N LEU A 219 -8.57 5.50 -8.82
CA LEU A 219 -9.82 5.79 -9.55
C LEU A 219 -9.75 5.27 -10.99
N LEU A 220 -8.59 5.34 -11.64
CA LEU A 220 -8.39 4.73 -12.96
C LEU A 220 -8.60 3.21 -12.92
N ALA A 221 -8.07 2.53 -11.90
CA ALA A 221 -8.31 1.10 -11.69
C ALA A 221 -9.80 0.81 -11.45
N PHE A 222 -10.45 1.60 -10.60
CA PHE A 222 -11.89 1.49 -10.33
C PHE A 222 -12.73 1.68 -11.60
N GLN A 223 -12.44 2.72 -12.38
CA GLN A 223 -13.13 3.00 -13.64
C GLN A 223 -13.03 1.84 -14.61
N LYS A 224 -11.81 1.30 -14.83
CA LYS A 224 -11.61 0.17 -15.75
C LYS A 224 -12.27 -1.10 -15.24
N PHE A 225 -12.21 -1.35 -13.93
CA PHE A 225 -12.86 -2.49 -13.31
C PHE A 225 -14.38 -2.43 -13.49
N PHE A 226 -15.00 -1.29 -13.17
CA PHE A 226 -16.45 -1.14 -13.31
C PHE A 226 -16.91 -1.11 -14.76
N ALA A 227 -16.18 -0.46 -15.67
CA ALA A 227 -16.50 -0.51 -17.09
C ALA A 227 -16.54 -1.95 -17.63
N ARG A 228 -15.79 -2.87 -17.02
CA ARG A 228 -15.74 -4.27 -17.38
C ARG A 228 -16.82 -5.11 -16.70
N HIS A 229 -16.98 -4.98 -15.39
CA HIS A 229 -17.83 -5.86 -14.58
C HIS A 229 -19.25 -5.31 -14.38
N PHE A 230 -19.43 -4.00 -14.55
CA PHE A 230 -20.68 -3.26 -14.34
C PHE A 230 -20.88 -2.20 -15.44
N PRO A 231 -20.84 -2.56 -16.75
CA PRO A 231 -20.79 -1.59 -17.86
C PRO A 231 -22.00 -0.65 -17.96
N HIS A 232 -23.12 -1.04 -17.34
CA HIS A 232 -24.37 -0.27 -17.33
C HIS A 232 -24.43 0.76 -16.17
N ILE A 233 -23.50 0.69 -15.21
CA ILE A 233 -23.47 1.62 -14.07
C ILE A 233 -22.73 2.89 -14.44
N GLN A 234 -23.43 4.02 -14.34
CA GLN A 234 -22.79 5.34 -14.39
C GLN A 234 -22.10 5.64 -13.06
N ILE A 235 -20.91 6.22 -13.12
CA ILE A 235 -20.11 6.54 -11.94
C ILE A 235 -19.70 8.00 -11.98
N GLU A 236 -19.92 8.70 -10.87
CA GLU A 236 -19.35 10.01 -10.61
C GLU A 236 -18.14 9.87 -9.69
N TYR A 237 -17.04 10.53 -10.07
CA TYR A 237 -15.77 10.44 -9.36
C TYR A 237 -15.39 11.74 -8.67
N ARG A 238 -14.72 11.62 -7.52
CA ARG A 238 -13.98 12.71 -6.90
C ARG A 238 -12.63 12.25 -6.38
N ASN A 239 -11.57 12.98 -6.72
CA ASN A 239 -10.24 12.76 -6.18
C ASN A 239 -9.88 13.82 -5.14
N LEU A 240 -9.45 13.40 -3.96
CA LEU A 240 -9.09 14.25 -2.82
C LEU A 240 -7.63 13.98 -2.43
N ASP A 241 -6.82 15.02 -2.36
CA ASP A 241 -5.45 14.95 -1.86
C ASP A 241 -5.06 16.28 -1.20
N LEU A 242 -4.15 16.25 -0.24
CA LEU A 242 -3.64 17.45 0.44
C LEU A 242 -2.75 18.30 -0.49
N GLN A 243 -2.07 17.68 -1.46
CA GLN A 243 -1.11 18.36 -2.33
C GLN A 243 -1.78 18.85 -3.63
N PRO A 244 -2.04 20.17 -3.79
CA PRO A 244 -2.66 20.74 -4.99
C PRO A 244 -1.88 20.49 -6.29
N GLY A 245 -0.57 20.24 -6.21
CA GLY A 245 0.27 19.89 -7.35
C GLY A 245 -0.19 18.63 -8.09
N TRP A 246 -1.06 17.81 -7.52
CA TRP A 246 -1.62 16.63 -8.20
C TRP A 246 -2.83 16.91 -9.08
N LYS A 247 -3.44 18.10 -8.94
CA LYS A 247 -4.67 18.49 -9.63
C LYS A 247 -4.61 18.24 -11.12
N THR A 248 -3.59 18.75 -11.80
CA THR A 248 -3.47 18.65 -13.26
C THR A 248 -3.44 17.19 -13.73
N TYR A 249 -2.70 16.32 -13.04
CA TYR A 249 -2.61 14.91 -13.42
C TYR A 249 -3.93 14.17 -13.25
N SER A 250 -4.62 14.42 -12.13
CA SER A 250 -5.95 13.87 -11.87
C SER A 250 -6.95 14.31 -12.95
N GLU A 251 -6.98 15.59 -13.29
CA GLU A 251 -7.89 16.15 -14.30
C GLU A 251 -7.55 15.64 -15.71
N MET A 252 -6.27 15.44 -16.05
CA MET A 252 -5.85 14.81 -17.30
C MET A 252 -6.29 13.35 -17.43
N LEU A 253 -6.42 12.62 -16.31
CA LEU A 253 -7.02 11.28 -16.29
C LEU A 253 -8.56 11.32 -16.28
N GLY A 254 -9.18 12.51 -16.27
CA GLY A 254 -10.62 12.68 -16.28
C GLY A 254 -11.27 12.68 -14.90
N PHE A 255 -10.50 12.82 -13.83
CA PHE A 255 -11.01 12.81 -12.46
C PHE A 255 -10.99 14.20 -11.82
N PRO A 256 -12.16 14.77 -11.47
CA PRO A 256 -12.24 16.05 -10.78
C PRO A 256 -11.49 16.04 -9.44
N PHE A 257 -10.58 17.00 -9.27
CA PHE A 257 -9.74 17.10 -8.09
C PHE A 257 -10.22 18.16 -7.09
N ARG A 258 -10.03 17.90 -5.79
CA ARG A 258 -10.18 18.88 -4.72
C ARG A 258 -9.04 18.74 -3.72
N THR A 259 -8.45 19.86 -3.33
CA THR A 259 -7.51 19.89 -2.21
C THR A 259 -8.29 19.74 -0.92
N TRP A 260 -7.98 18.71 -0.13
CA TRP A 260 -8.70 18.42 1.11
C TRP A 260 -7.79 17.67 2.09
N ASP A 261 -7.87 18.01 3.37
CA ASP A 261 -7.17 17.32 4.45
C ASP A 261 -8.11 16.30 5.11
N ILE A 262 -7.65 15.06 5.28
CA ILE A 262 -8.42 14.00 5.97
C ILE A 262 -8.69 14.31 7.45
N ASN A 263 -7.95 15.25 8.03
CA ASN A 263 -8.23 15.76 9.37
C ASN A 263 -9.40 16.75 9.40
N ASP A 264 -9.81 17.27 8.24
CA ASP A 264 -10.99 18.12 8.14
C ASP A 264 -12.26 17.27 8.20
N ALA A 265 -13.30 17.81 8.81
CA ALA A 265 -14.64 17.24 8.71
C ALA A 265 -15.23 17.51 7.31
N ASN A 266 -16.39 16.92 7.02
CA ASN A 266 -17.22 17.21 5.85
C ASN A 266 -16.74 16.63 4.49
N LEU A 267 -16.47 15.32 4.44
CA LEU A 267 -16.18 14.62 3.18
C LEU A 267 -17.21 14.91 2.06
N HIS A 268 -18.50 14.97 2.39
CA HIS A 268 -19.57 15.25 1.41
C HIS A 268 -19.46 16.66 0.81
N GLU A 269 -19.14 17.66 1.63
CA GLU A 269 -18.90 19.03 1.17
C GLU A 269 -17.67 19.10 0.28
N ALA A 270 -16.56 18.45 0.70
CA ALA A 270 -15.34 18.35 -0.09
C ALA A 270 -15.60 17.71 -1.45
N CYS A 271 -16.53 16.76 -1.53
CA CYS A 271 -16.93 16.13 -2.78
C CYS A 271 -17.96 16.92 -3.60
N GLY A 272 -18.60 17.95 -3.03
CA GLY A 272 -19.74 18.65 -3.64
C GLY A 272 -21.00 17.78 -3.72
N TRP A 273 -21.20 16.91 -2.73
CA TRP A 273 -22.26 15.91 -2.65
C TRP A 273 -23.03 16.02 -1.31
N GLN A 274 -23.30 17.23 -0.83
CA GLN A 274 -23.88 17.50 0.49
C GLN A 274 -25.21 16.77 0.73
N ASP A 275 -26.03 16.63 -0.30
CA ASP A 275 -27.36 16.00 -0.23
C ASP A 275 -27.40 14.61 -0.90
N CYS A 276 -26.24 14.01 -1.13
CA CYS A 276 -26.09 12.80 -1.91
C CYS A 276 -25.33 11.73 -1.15
N ARG A 277 -25.76 10.47 -1.30
CA ARG A 277 -25.01 9.33 -0.78
C ARG A 277 -23.66 9.19 -1.51
N ILE A 278 -22.59 8.93 -0.77
CA ILE A 278 -21.33 8.40 -1.31
C ILE A 278 -21.36 6.87 -1.23
N ASP A 279 -21.26 6.18 -2.36
CA ASP A 279 -21.34 4.73 -2.38
C ASP A 279 -20.03 4.08 -1.95
N TYR A 280 -18.90 4.58 -2.45
CA TYR A 280 -17.60 4.01 -2.16
C TYR A 280 -16.54 5.09 -1.91
N VAL A 281 -15.75 4.90 -0.86
CA VAL A 281 -14.56 5.71 -0.61
C VAL A 281 -13.33 4.83 -0.75
N LEU A 282 -12.42 5.17 -1.64
CA LEU A 282 -11.10 4.55 -1.73
C LEU A 282 -10.14 5.30 -0.80
N ILE A 283 -9.42 4.58 0.05
CA ILE A 283 -8.39 5.15 0.92
C ILE A 283 -7.07 4.44 0.63
N SER A 284 -6.07 5.18 0.13
CA SER A 284 -4.86 4.57 -0.42
C SER A 284 -3.58 5.10 0.23
N TYR A 285 -3.03 4.35 1.19
CA TYR A 285 -1.75 4.61 1.88
C TYR A 285 -1.67 5.98 2.57
N VAL A 286 -2.73 6.38 3.25
CA VAL A 286 -2.77 7.63 4.01
C VAL A 286 -2.92 7.36 5.51
N LEU A 287 -3.59 6.28 5.90
CA LEU A 287 -3.91 6.00 7.30
C LEU A 287 -2.67 5.68 8.13
N ILE A 288 -1.63 5.13 7.50
CA ILE A 288 -0.32 4.94 8.13
C ILE A 288 0.29 6.27 8.65
N HIS A 289 -0.16 7.41 8.14
CA HIS A 289 0.29 8.73 8.57
C HIS A 289 -0.64 9.37 9.59
N VAL A 290 -1.96 9.25 9.40
CA VAL A 290 -2.96 10.03 10.13
C VAL A 290 -3.80 9.23 11.13
N ALA A 291 -3.71 7.90 11.11
CA ALA A 291 -4.54 7.00 11.93
C ALA A 291 -3.73 5.80 12.47
N LYS A 292 -2.51 6.05 12.93
CA LYS A 292 -1.51 5.00 13.21
C LYS A 292 -1.39 4.54 14.68
N THR A 293 -1.88 5.34 15.63
CA THR A 293 -1.63 5.10 17.06
C THR A 293 -2.89 5.31 17.87
N PRO A 294 -3.48 4.25 18.46
CA PRO A 294 -4.59 4.35 19.39
C PRO A 294 -4.24 5.21 20.61
N GLY A 295 -5.23 5.94 21.12
CA GLY A 295 -5.09 6.87 22.23
C GLY A 295 -4.46 8.22 21.88
N VAL A 296 -3.96 8.42 20.66
CA VAL A 296 -3.51 9.74 20.19
C VAL A 296 -4.72 10.52 19.70
N PRO A 297 -5.09 11.67 20.31
CA PRO A 297 -6.35 12.37 20.02
C PRO A 297 -6.59 12.65 18.53
N GLN A 298 -5.55 13.08 17.81
CA GLN A 298 -5.65 13.37 16.37
C GLN A 298 -5.96 12.11 15.54
N HIS A 299 -5.33 10.97 15.85
CA HIS A 299 -5.58 9.73 15.12
C HIS A 299 -6.97 9.16 15.42
N GLU A 300 -7.40 9.28 16.67
CA GLU A 300 -8.74 8.87 17.11
C GLU A 300 -9.82 9.74 16.43
N ALA A 301 -9.57 11.05 16.28
CA ALA A 301 -10.48 11.99 15.60
C ALA A 301 -10.64 11.67 14.10
N VAL A 302 -9.56 11.27 13.41
CA VAL A 302 -9.64 10.80 12.02
C VAL A 302 -10.50 9.54 11.94
N CYS A 303 -10.28 8.55 12.80
CA CYS A 303 -11.07 7.32 12.81
C CYS A 303 -12.54 7.58 13.17
N GLU A 304 -12.80 8.49 14.10
CA GLU A 304 -14.14 8.94 14.45
C GLU A 304 -14.85 9.58 13.25
N SER A 305 -14.18 10.47 12.52
CA SER A 305 -14.73 11.10 11.32
C SER A 305 -15.07 10.08 10.25
N LEU A 306 -14.16 9.13 9.95
CA LEU A 306 -14.40 8.05 9.00
C LEU A 306 -15.60 7.17 9.42
N CYS A 307 -15.74 6.86 10.70
CA CYS A 307 -16.90 6.15 11.24
C CYS A 307 -18.20 6.96 11.10
N ASN A 308 -18.16 8.26 11.36
CA ASN A 308 -19.34 9.13 11.25
C ASN A 308 -19.79 9.27 9.79
N TYR A 309 -18.86 9.31 8.84
CA TYR A 309 -19.20 9.30 7.41
C TYR A 309 -20.06 8.09 7.03
N MET A 310 -19.79 6.91 7.61
CA MET A 310 -20.62 5.71 7.39
C MET A 310 -21.92 5.73 8.20
N LYS A 311 -21.85 6.07 9.49
CA LYS A 311 -22.99 5.98 10.42
C LYS A 311 -24.05 7.06 10.24
N GLN A 312 -23.63 8.26 9.86
CA GLN A 312 -24.45 9.46 9.90
C GLN A 312 -24.61 10.05 8.50
N ASP A 313 -23.52 10.10 7.71
CA ASP A 313 -23.54 10.84 6.45
C ASP A 313 -23.81 9.94 5.23
N GLY A 314 -23.97 8.63 5.43
CA GLY A 314 -24.43 7.71 4.37
C GLY A 314 -23.33 7.15 3.47
N VAL A 315 -22.04 7.17 3.84
CA VAL A 315 -21.03 6.39 3.13
C VAL A 315 -21.35 4.90 3.22
N ARG A 316 -21.59 4.24 2.08
CA ARG A 316 -21.96 2.80 2.07
C ARG A 316 -20.78 1.90 2.45
N ALA A 317 -19.61 2.10 1.87
CA ALA A 317 -18.42 1.35 2.21
C ALA A 317 -17.13 2.13 1.94
N MET A 318 -16.08 1.85 2.72
CA MET A 318 -14.73 2.33 2.47
C MET A 318 -13.83 1.16 2.10
N LEU A 319 -13.16 1.23 0.95
CA LEU A 319 -12.17 0.25 0.51
C LEU A 319 -10.78 0.80 0.78
N VAL A 320 -10.04 0.11 1.64
CA VAL A 320 -8.79 0.62 2.21
C VAL A 320 -7.62 -0.24 1.73
N CYS A 321 -6.68 0.40 1.05
CA CYS A 321 -5.43 -0.20 0.60
C CYS A 321 -4.24 0.46 1.31
N GLU A 322 -3.44 -0.33 2.03
CA GLU A 322 -2.34 0.14 2.88
C GLU A 322 -1.07 -0.70 2.67
N ARG A 323 0.07 -0.15 3.09
CA ARG A 323 1.37 -0.83 2.94
C ARG A 323 1.63 -1.88 4.02
N SER A 324 1.15 -1.61 5.24
CA SER A 324 1.50 -2.38 6.43
C SER A 324 0.58 -3.60 6.55
N PRO A 325 1.11 -4.80 6.86
CA PRO A 325 0.28 -5.99 7.11
C PRO A 325 -0.55 -5.86 8.38
N ARG A 326 -0.20 -4.93 9.28
CA ARG A 326 -1.03 -4.54 10.40
C ARG A 326 -1.40 -3.08 10.33
N ASN A 327 -2.69 -2.80 10.37
CA ASN A 327 -3.20 -1.44 10.32
C ASN A 327 -3.88 -1.08 11.64
N ARG A 328 -3.21 -0.31 12.49
CA ARG A 328 -3.75 0.07 13.82
C ARG A 328 -5.07 0.84 13.76
N SER A 329 -5.40 1.44 12.60
CA SER A 329 -6.71 2.06 12.42
C SER A 329 -7.86 1.06 12.52
N MET A 330 -7.69 -0.21 12.17
CA MET A 330 -8.83 -1.14 12.23
C MET A 330 -9.23 -1.45 13.67
N ASP A 331 -8.28 -1.58 14.60
CA ASP A 331 -8.62 -1.73 16.03
C ASP A 331 -9.51 -0.55 16.48
N MET A 332 -9.19 0.67 16.05
CA MET A 332 -9.95 1.89 16.35
C MET A 332 -11.32 1.93 15.64
N ILE A 333 -11.42 1.42 14.42
CA ILE A 333 -12.65 1.37 13.61
C ILE A 333 -13.60 0.26 14.11
N GLU A 334 -13.09 -0.93 14.39
CA GLU A 334 -13.84 -2.07 14.96
C GLU A 334 -14.36 -1.74 16.37
N ALA A 335 -13.55 -1.08 17.22
CA ALA A 335 -13.97 -0.61 18.54
C ALA A 335 -15.15 0.40 18.47
N ARG A 336 -15.32 1.05 17.32
CA ARG A 336 -16.43 1.97 17.03
C ARG A 336 -17.62 1.25 16.37
N GLY A 337 -17.65 -0.08 16.30
CA GLY A 337 -18.79 -0.84 15.80
C GLY A 337 -18.93 -0.84 14.27
N ILE A 338 -17.86 -0.56 13.53
CA ILE A 338 -17.81 -0.75 12.09
C ILE A 338 -17.29 -2.17 11.80
N GLN A 339 -17.91 -2.87 10.84
CA GLN A 339 -17.43 -4.17 10.38
C GLN A 339 -16.22 -3.96 9.45
N VAL A 340 -15.12 -4.67 9.73
CA VAL A 340 -13.93 -4.68 8.87
C VAL A 340 -13.78 -6.05 8.22
N LEU A 341 -14.02 -6.11 6.91
CA LEU A 341 -13.74 -7.29 6.09
C LEU A 341 -12.28 -7.27 5.65
N ARG A 342 -11.53 -8.30 6.04
CA ARG A 342 -10.14 -8.50 5.61
C ARG A 342 -10.16 -9.26 4.28
N LEU A 343 -9.63 -8.64 3.22
CA LEU A 343 -9.66 -9.19 1.85
C LEU A 343 -8.47 -10.09 1.54
N MET A 344 -7.46 -10.08 2.42
CA MET A 344 -6.23 -10.86 2.30
C MET A 344 -6.31 -12.15 3.12
N SER A 345 -5.49 -13.16 2.78
CA SER A 345 -5.47 -14.42 3.52
C SER A 345 -4.86 -14.20 4.89
N GLN A 346 -5.54 -14.66 5.94
CA GLN A 346 -5.05 -14.56 7.32
C GLN A 346 -4.29 -15.81 7.76
N ARG A 347 -4.10 -16.80 6.88
CA ARG A 347 -3.51 -18.13 7.20
C ARG A 347 -2.06 -18.06 7.66
N ALA A 348 -1.28 -17.15 7.08
CA ALA A 348 0.14 -17.01 7.39
C ALA A 348 0.40 -15.98 8.51
N GLY A 349 -0.65 -15.33 9.01
CA GLY A 349 -0.60 -14.21 9.94
C GLY A 349 -1.54 -13.09 9.51
N ALA A 350 -1.62 -12.03 10.32
CA ALA A 350 -2.41 -10.85 10.00
C ALA A 350 -1.84 -10.18 8.74
N ASP A 351 -2.68 -10.07 7.70
CA ASP A 351 -2.40 -9.25 6.52
C ASP A 351 -3.60 -8.36 6.25
N GLU A 352 -3.45 -7.08 6.58
CA GLU A 352 -4.55 -6.13 6.67
C GLU A 352 -4.35 -4.99 5.66
N ARG A 353 -3.54 -5.25 4.63
CA ARG A 353 -3.23 -4.30 3.57
C ARG A 353 -4.41 -3.99 2.67
N GLN A 354 -5.41 -4.87 2.60
CA GLN A 354 -6.62 -4.64 1.82
C GLN A 354 -7.83 -5.01 2.66
N THR A 355 -8.68 -4.04 2.93
CA THR A 355 -9.87 -4.21 3.76
C THR A 355 -11.06 -3.42 3.23
N VAL A 356 -12.25 -3.79 3.67
CA VAL A 356 -13.49 -3.05 3.43
C VAL A 356 -14.15 -2.75 4.76
N TRP A 357 -14.50 -1.50 4.97
CA TRP A 357 -15.19 -1.02 6.18
C TRP A 357 -16.63 -0.67 5.84
N ARG A 358 -17.58 -1.17 6.63
CA ARG A 358 -19.02 -0.95 6.42
C ARG A 358 -19.84 -1.12 7.70
N LEU A 359 -21.09 -0.66 7.70
CA LEU A 359 -22.01 -0.87 8.83
C LEU A 359 -22.49 -2.34 8.92
N PRO A 360 -22.64 -2.91 10.13
CA PRO A 360 -23.36 -4.16 10.34
C PRO A 360 -24.89 -3.95 10.44
N PRO A 361 -25.74 -4.97 10.18
CA PRO A 361 -25.52 -6.10 9.29
C PRO A 361 -25.91 -5.68 7.87
N ALA A 362 -25.00 -5.80 6.91
CA ALA A 362 -25.45 -5.81 5.52
C ALA A 362 -26.46 -6.96 5.38
N LYS A 363 -27.61 -6.75 4.73
CA LYS A 363 -28.75 -7.71 4.67
C LYS A 363 -28.40 -9.13 4.22
N ARG A 364 -27.19 -9.35 3.71
CA ARG A 364 -26.48 -10.62 3.69
C ARG A 364 -25.08 -10.36 4.25
N ASP A 365 -24.73 -10.98 5.37
CA ASP A 365 -23.32 -11.32 5.52
C ASP A 365 -23.02 -12.29 4.37
N PRO A 366 -22.02 -12.00 3.51
CA PRO A 366 -21.56 -13.01 2.58
C PRO A 366 -21.22 -14.25 3.42
N GLU A 367 -21.70 -15.42 3.00
CA GLU A 367 -21.16 -16.70 3.51
C GLU A 367 -19.64 -16.53 3.60
N PRO A 368 -19.00 -16.83 4.75
CA PRO A 368 -17.56 -16.64 4.89
C PRO A 368 -16.91 -17.30 3.70
N LEU A 369 -16.33 -16.47 2.83
CA LEU A 369 -15.75 -16.93 1.58
C LEU A 369 -14.93 -18.15 1.89
N ARG A 370 -15.21 -19.28 1.22
CA ARG A 370 -14.28 -20.40 1.26
C ARG A 370 -12.97 -19.79 0.78
N GLU A 371 -11.99 -19.63 1.67
CA GLU A 371 -10.76 -18.88 1.37
C GLU A 371 -10.14 -19.32 0.03
N ALA A 372 -10.34 -20.59 -0.35
CA ALA A 372 -9.94 -21.14 -1.64
C ALA A 372 -10.47 -20.38 -2.87
N GLU A 373 -11.64 -19.74 -2.84
CA GLU A 373 -12.24 -19.00 -3.97
C GLU A 373 -11.78 -17.54 -4.02
N ALA A 374 -11.65 -16.86 -2.88
CA ALA A 374 -11.19 -15.47 -2.80
C ALA A 374 -9.72 -15.27 -3.22
N PHE A 375 -8.90 -16.32 -3.13
CA PHE A 375 -7.46 -16.28 -3.43
C PHE A 375 -7.07 -16.96 -4.73
N ARG A 376 -7.99 -17.65 -5.43
CA ARG A 376 -7.69 -18.28 -6.71
C ARG A 376 -8.03 -17.32 -7.84
N SER A 377 -6.98 -16.81 -8.50
CA SER A 377 -7.00 -16.09 -9.80
C SER A 377 -7.22 -14.58 -9.81
N THR A 378 -6.55 -13.83 -8.93
CA THR A 378 -6.42 -12.37 -9.17
C THR A 378 -5.51 -12.11 -10.37
N LEU A 379 -5.83 -11.13 -11.22
CA LEU A 379 -4.99 -10.79 -12.40
C LEU A 379 -3.59 -10.35 -12.00
N PHE A 380 -3.51 -9.63 -10.89
CA PHE A 380 -2.25 -9.15 -10.33
C PHE A 380 -1.98 -9.79 -8.97
N PRO A 381 -0.80 -10.39 -8.76
CA PRO A 381 -0.37 -10.79 -7.43
C PRO A 381 -0.09 -9.56 -6.56
N ASN A 382 -0.36 -9.66 -5.26
CA ASN A 382 0.14 -8.63 -4.34
C ASN A 382 1.65 -8.71 -4.20
N VAL A 383 2.26 -7.58 -3.86
CA VAL A 383 3.64 -7.54 -3.38
C VAL A 383 3.79 -8.43 -2.14
N PRO A 384 4.68 -9.43 -2.12
CA PRO A 384 4.94 -10.22 -0.91
C PRO A 384 5.43 -9.33 0.23
N TYR A 385 4.90 -9.55 1.45
CA TYR A 385 5.35 -8.81 2.63
C TYR A 385 6.77 -9.27 3.06
N GLU A 386 7.59 -8.34 3.54
CA GLU A 386 9.03 -8.55 3.81
C GLU A 386 9.33 -9.69 4.79
N GLU A 387 8.47 -9.98 5.77
CA GLU A 387 8.66 -11.12 6.68
C GLU A 387 8.50 -12.50 6.04
N TYR A 388 7.91 -12.59 4.84
CA TYR A 388 7.87 -13.82 4.04
C TYR A 388 9.02 -13.89 3.02
N LYS A 389 9.76 -12.80 2.81
CA LYS A 389 10.87 -12.78 1.84
C LYS A 389 12.08 -13.61 2.30
N ASP A 390 12.22 -13.83 3.61
CA ASP A 390 13.33 -14.61 4.19
C ASP A 390 12.90 -16.00 4.70
N LYS A 391 11.62 -16.21 5.06
CA LYS A 391 11.17 -17.49 5.64
C LYS A 391 11.06 -18.63 4.62
N ASP A 392 10.75 -18.31 3.35
CA ASP A 392 10.71 -19.31 2.28
C ASP A 392 12.11 -19.65 1.72
N MET A 393 13.16 -18.92 2.11
CA MET A 393 14.53 -19.16 1.64
C MET A 393 15.38 -20.07 2.54
N HIS A 394 14.94 -20.36 3.77
CA HIS A 394 15.74 -21.14 4.74
C HIS A 394 15.10 -22.45 5.21
N GLY A 395 13.94 -22.84 4.68
CA GLY A 395 13.23 -24.05 5.09
C GLY A 395 13.69 -25.37 4.47
N GLN A 396 14.60 -25.35 3.48
CA GLN A 396 15.10 -26.59 2.85
C GLN A 396 16.63 -26.61 2.78
N GLY A 397 17.21 -27.40 3.69
CA GLY A 397 18.59 -27.87 3.55
C GLY A 397 19.49 -27.50 4.72
N LYS A 398 19.44 -28.30 5.78
CA LYS A 398 20.62 -28.87 6.47
C LYS A 398 20.17 -29.74 7.64
N ARG A 399 19.74 -30.97 7.32
CA ARG A 399 19.92 -32.13 8.20
C ARG A 399 21.06 -32.96 7.63
N GLY A 400 22.09 -33.19 8.45
CA GLY A 400 23.12 -34.21 8.23
C GLY A 400 24.47 -33.67 7.80
N GLY A 401 25.49 -33.91 8.64
CA GLY A 401 26.90 -33.73 8.27
C GLY A 401 27.81 -33.41 9.45
N ASN A 402 27.98 -34.39 10.35
CA ASN A 402 28.95 -34.37 11.44
C ASN A 402 30.36 -34.73 10.91
N GLY A 403 31.41 -34.15 11.51
CA GLY A 403 32.84 -34.44 11.25
C GLY A 403 33.57 -33.20 10.69
N GLY A 404 34.59 -32.61 11.30
CA GLY A 404 35.59 -33.12 12.23
C GLY A 404 36.97 -32.94 11.58
N SER A 405 37.89 -32.25 12.28
CA SER A 405 39.36 -32.38 12.18
C SER A 405 40.19 -31.35 11.34
N PHE A 406 40.91 -30.50 12.10
CA PHE A 406 42.35 -30.12 12.03
C PHE A 406 43.01 -29.39 10.83
N GLY A 407 43.90 -28.42 11.18
CA GLY A 407 45.03 -27.89 10.40
C GLY A 407 44.94 -26.37 10.14
N ASP A 408 45.39 -25.45 10.99
CA ASP A 408 46.75 -25.06 11.47
C ASP A 408 47.44 -23.97 10.63
N ALA A 409 48.20 -23.10 11.35
CA ALA A 409 49.14 -22.05 10.97
C ALA A 409 48.61 -20.69 10.43
N SER A 410 49.16 -19.52 10.77
CA SER A 410 50.14 -19.04 11.76
C SER A 410 50.29 -17.51 11.57
N HIS A 411 51.03 -16.83 12.47
CA HIS A 411 51.43 -15.41 12.54
C HIS A 411 50.51 -14.53 13.44
N GLY A 412 50.95 -13.94 14.55
CA GLY A 412 52.27 -13.87 15.18
C GLY A 412 52.43 -12.55 15.94
N GLY A 413 52.75 -12.63 17.24
CA GLY A 413 53.35 -11.56 18.07
C GLY A 413 52.37 -10.55 18.69
N GLY A 414 52.39 -10.23 19.98
CA GLY A 414 53.33 -10.50 21.06
C GLY A 414 53.24 -9.33 22.06
N GLY A 415 53.11 -9.60 23.35
CA GLY A 415 52.99 -8.55 24.37
C GLY A 415 52.66 -9.10 25.76
N VAL A 416 53.70 -9.54 26.46
CA VAL A 416 53.72 -10.11 27.82
C VAL A 416 53.87 -8.99 28.85
N TYR A 417 53.17 -9.08 29.99
CA TYR A 417 53.59 -8.91 31.40
C TYR A 417 52.35 -9.30 32.26
N GLY A 418 52.31 -10.40 33.03
CA GLY A 418 52.98 -10.62 34.32
C GLY A 418 52.40 -9.66 35.38
N THR A 419 51.79 -10.03 36.52
CA THR A 419 52.01 -11.16 37.45
C THR A 419 51.03 -11.03 38.63
N HIS A 420 50.67 -12.17 39.25
CA HIS A 420 50.27 -12.39 40.67
C HIS A 420 48.94 -11.74 41.17
N GLY A 421 48.14 -12.35 42.04
CA GLY A 421 48.22 -13.59 42.83
C GLY A 421 47.25 -13.50 44.02
N GLY A 422 46.77 -14.65 44.53
CA GLY A 422 46.30 -14.85 45.92
C GLY A 422 44.94 -14.24 46.31
N GLN A 423 43.89 -15.04 46.52
CA GLN A 423 43.56 -15.81 47.74
C GLN A 423 42.66 -15.07 48.76
N ARG A 424 41.51 -15.71 49.00
CA ARG A 424 40.83 -15.98 50.29
C ARG A 424 40.53 -14.81 51.24
N GLY A 425 39.22 -14.63 51.49
CA GLY A 425 38.62 -15.19 52.70
C GLY A 425 37.87 -14.24 53.65
N LYS A 426 36.68 -14.74 54.06
CA LYS A 426 35.97 -14.56 55.35
C LYS A 426 35.30 -13.20 55.62
N SER A 427 33.96 -13.20 55.77
CA SER A 427 33.19 -13.25 57.04
C SER A 427 33.25 -11.91 57.80
N SER A 428 32.22 -11.29 58.34
CA SER A 428 30.91 -11.72 58.83
C SER A 428 30.18 -10.51 59.44
N ARG A 429 28.86 -10.65 59.62
CA ARG A 429 28.02 -10.11 60.71
C ARG A 429 27.60 -8.62 60.75
N ASN A 430 26.27 -8.51 60.77
CA ASN A 430 25.40 -7.72 61.65
C ASN A 430 25.54 -6.20 61.67
N SER A 431 24.54 -5.51 61.12
CA SER A 431 23.51 -4.76 61.85
C SER A 431 22.34 -4.50 60.91
#